data_AF-A0A520Z5B9-F1
#
_entry.id   AF-A0A520Z5B9-F1
#
_cell.length_a   1.000
_cell.length_b   1.000
_cell.length_c   1.000
_cell.angle_alpha   90.00
_cell.angle_beta   90.00
_cell.angle_gamma   90.00
#
_symmetry.space_group_name_H-M   'P 1'
#
loop_
_entity.id
_entity.type
_entity.pdbx_description
1 polymer ?
#
loop_
_entity_poly.entity_id
_entity_poly.type
_entity_poly.pdbx_seq_one_letter_code
_entity_poly.pdbx_strand_id
1 'polypeptide(L)' 'QILNIAPKKIVYVSCNSATQARDLALMDTEYKIIKVQPVDMFPQTYHCENVVLLAKR' A
#
# COMPACT_ATOMS: atom_id res chain seq x y z
N GLN A 1 -14.41 4.27 4.09
CA GLN A 1 -14.88 4.89 2.83
C GLN A 1 -14.40 4.13 1.60
N ILE A 2 -13.10 3.86 1.42
CA ILE A 2 -12.59 3.14 0.23
C ILE A 2 -13.16 1.72 0.11
N LEU A 3 -13.30 0.99 1.23
CA LEU A 3 -13.95 -0.34 1.24
C LEU A 3 -15.41 -0.28 0.75
N ASN A 4 -16.15 0.78 1.08
CA ASN A 4 -17.54 0.95 0.64
C ASN A 4 -17.66 1.20 -0.88
N ILE A 5 -16.69 1.90 -1.47
CA ILE A 5 -16.63 2.13 -2.92
C ILE A 5 -16.21 0.85 -3.65
N ALA A 6 -15.48 -0.03 -2.95
CA ALA A 6 -15.02 -1.33 -3.43
C ALA A 6 -14.36 -1.31 -4.83
N PRO A 7 -13.39 -0.40 -5.10
CA PRO A 7 -12.72 -0.33 -6.40
C PRO A 7 -12.01 -1.64 -6.75
N LYS A 8 -11.89 -1.96 -8.05
CA LYS A 8 -11.20 -3.20 -8.48
C LYS A 8 -9.69 -3.17 -8.21
N LYS A 9 -9.08 -1.99 -8.18
CA LYS A 9 -7.64 -1.77 -7.98
C LYS A 9 -7.41 -0.56 -7.08
N ILE A 10 -6.45 -0.66 -6.18
CA ILE A 10 -6.02 0.43 -5.29
C ILE A 10 -4.50 0.53 -5.38
N VAL A 11 -3.99 1.75 -5.57
CA VAL A 11 -2.56 2.05 -5.47
C VAL A 11 -2.34 2.82 -4.18
N TYR A 12 -1.64 2.21 -3.23
CA TYR A 12 -1.32 2.78 -1.93
C TYR A 12 0.15 3.21 -1.93
N VAL A 13 0.40 4.51 -1.91
CA VAL A 13 1.73 5.12 -1.69
C VAL A 13 1.86 5.55 -0.23
N SER A 14 2.95 5.17 0.45
CA SER A 14 3.23 5.55 1.83
C SER A 14 4.73 5.75 2.08
N CYS A 15 5.07 6.78 2.87
CA CYS A 15 6.43 7.04 3.36
C CYS A 15 6.77 6.25 4.64
N ASN A 16 5.77 5.58 5.23
CA ASN A 16 5.93 4.77 6.44
C ASN A 16 5.42 3.35 6.19
N SER A 17 6.37 2.41 6.13
CA SER A 17 6.08 1.00 5.89
C SER A 17 5.32 0.33 7.03
N ALA A 18 5.50 0.78 8.28
CA ALA A 18 4.87 0.17 9.45
C ALA A 18 3.36 0.47 9.50
N THR A 19 2.97 1.72 9.28
CA THR A 19 1.54 2.10 9.21
C THR A 19 0.89 1.51 7.98
N GLN A 20 1.61 1.45 6.85
CA GLN A 20 1.11 0.80 5.64
C GLN A 20 0.84 -0.69 5.86
N ALA A 21 1.75 -1.43 6.50
CA ALA A 21 1.54 -2.84 6.81
C ALA A 21 0.32 -3.09 7.70
N ARG A 22 0.09 -2.24 8.71
CA ARG A 22 -1.10 -2.31 9.57
C ARG A 22 -2.38 -2.13 8.75
N ASP A 23 -2.42 -1.12 7.89
CA ASP A 23 -3.61 -0.83 7.08
C ASP A 23 -3.85 -1.93 6.03
N LEU A 24 -2.80 -2.49 5.44
CA LEU A 24 -2.88 -3.63 4.53
C LEU A 24 -3.46 -4.87 5.21
N ALA A 25 -3.09 -5.14 6.47
CA ALA A 25 -3.63 -6.25 7.24
C ALA A 25 -5.16 -6.09 7.49
N LEU A 26 -5.63 -4.86 7.69
CA LEU A 26 -7.06 -4.58 7.82
C LEU A 26 -7.83 -4.76 6.51
N MET A 27 -7.17 -4.59 5.36
CA MET A 27 -7.76 -4.73 4.03
C MET A 27 -7.61 -6.13 3.43
N ASP A 28 -6.87 -7.04 4.08
CA ASP A 28 -6.53 -8.36 3.54
C ASP A 28 -7.75 -9.25 3.29
N THR A 29 -8.86 -9.04 4.00
CA THR A 29 -10.11 -9.78 3.81
C THR A 29 -10.78 -9.48 2.47
N GLU A 30 -10.63 -8.26 1.94
CA GLU A 30 -11.31 -7.80 0.72
C GLU A 30 -10.36 -7.60 -0.47
N TYR A 31 -9.07 -7.36 -0.19
CA TYR A 31 -8.06 -7.05 -1.19
C TYR A 31 -6.84 -7.96 -1.06
N LYS A 32 -6.24 -8.29 -2.19
CA LYS A 32 -4.99 -9.02 -2.29
C LYS A 32 -3.87 -8.08 -2.73
N ILE A 33 -2.72 -8.18 -2.07
CA ILE A 33 -1.50 -7.51 -2.51
C ILE A 33 -0.99 -8.19 -3.78
N ILE A 34 -0.86 -7.43 -4.86
CA ILE A 34 -0.37 -7.90 -6.15
C ILE A 34 1.10 -7.55 -6.36
N LYS A 35 1.50 -6.34 -5.96
CA LYS A 35 2.87 -5.87 -6.13
C LYS A 35 3.23 -4.88 -5.02
N VAL A 36 4.49 -4.91 -4.60
CA VAL A 36 5.11 -3.93 -3.71
C VAL A 36 6.36 -3.40 -4.39
N GLN A 37 6.53 -2.08 -4.40
CA GLN A 37 7.69 -1.40 -4.99
C GLN A 37 8.17 -0.30 -4.04
N PRO A 38 9.30 -0.51 -3.35
CA PRO A 38 10.01 0.57 -2.67
C PRO A 38 10.57 1.56 -3.70
N VAL A 39 10.52 2.85 -3.37
CA VAL A 39 11.06 3.93 -4.19
C VAL A 39 11.94 4.81 -3.30
N ASP A 40 13.20 4.94 -3.66
CA ASP A 40 14.10 5.90 -3.04
C ASP A 40 13.89 7.29 -3.67
N MET A 41 13.02 8.09 -3.04
CA MET A 41 12.84 9.50 -3.41
C MET A 41 13.85 10.43 -2.75
N PHE A 42 14.57 9.96 -1.73
CA PHE A 42 15.45 10.78 -0.91
C PHE A 42 16.79 10.07 -0.67
N PRO A 43 17.67 10.05 -1.69
CA PRO A 43 18.94 9.36 -1.60
C PRO A 43 19.77 9.87 -0.41
N GLN A 44 20.48 8.95 0.25
CA GLN A 44 21.30 9.24 1.43
C GLN A 44 20.51 9.66 2.67
N THR A 45 19.20 9.42 2.70
CA THR A 45 18.37 9.55 3.91
C THR A 45 17.82 8.20 4.36
N TYR A 46 17.19 8.17 5.54
CA TYR A 46 16.49 6.98 6.02
C TYR A 46 15.06 6.85 5.46
N HIS A 47 14.58 7.84 4.70
CA HIS A 47 13.23 7.83 4.16
C HIS A 47 13.15 6.87 2.96
N CYS A 48 12.14 6.01 2.96
CA CYS A 48 11.82 5.15 1.84
C CYS A 48 10.32 5.24 1.57
N GLU A 49 9.96 5.66 0.36
CA GLU A 49 8.58 5.58 -0.10
C GLU A 49 8.28 4.15 -0.52
N ASN A 50 7.04 3.70 -0.31
CA ASN A 50 6.61 2.37 -0.71
C ASN A 50 5.27 2.42 -1.44
N VAL A 51 5.23 1.82 -2.62
CA VAL A 51 4.05 1.74 -3.48
C VAL A 51 3.52 0.31 -3.48
N VAL A 52 2.27 0.13 -3.05
CA VAL A 52 1.59 -1.16 -3.01
C VAL A 52 0.40 -1.15 -3.96
N LEU A 53 0.36 -2.14 -4.85
CA LEU A 53 -0.78 -2.43 -5.69
C LEU A 53 -1.64 -3.49 -5.02
N LEU A 54 -2.88 -3.12 -4.74
CA LEU A 54 -3.93 -3.99 -4.24
C LEU A 54 -4.94 -4.25 -5.37
N ALA A 55 -5.41 -5.48 -5.48
CA ALA A 55 -6.56 -5.83 -6.31
C ALA A 55 -7.65 -6.42 -5.43
N LYS A 56 -8.91 -6.12 -5.76
CA LYS A 56 -10.06 -6.75 -5.10
C LYS A 56 -9.97 -8.26 -5.30
N ARG A 57 -10.23 -9.02 -4.23
CA ARG A 57 -10.27 -10.49 -4.27
C ARG A 57 -11.41 -11.00 -5.13
#